data_AF-A0A3B0UVL9-F1
#
_entry.id   AF-A0A3B0UVL9-F1
#
_cell.length_a   1.000
_cell.length_b   1.000
_cell.length_c   1.000
_cell.angle_alpha   90.00
_cell.angle_beta   90.00
_cell.angle_gamma   90.00
#
_symmetry.space_group_name_H-M   'P 1'
#
loop_
_entity.id
_entity.type
_entity.pdbx_description
1 polymer ?
#
loop_
_entity_poly.entity_id
_entity_poly.type
_entity_poly.pdbx_seq_one_letter_code
_entity_poly.pdbx_strand_id
1 'polypeptide(L)'
;ETVWYIYPQDILAIGRLFLTGKHDTTRLIALTGSEVKRRRYFKTRTGASIANMVKDNVEKGDLRYISGNVLTGDKIDKSGFVGFYHSQATVIPEGNYYELFGWALPGFGKFSISRTYPSFLYPDKKYRLDTNLHGGVRAYVMTGMFEKVFPFDIYPLQLIKAILVEDIDLMENLGIYEIDSEDFALCEVIDTSKTEIQEIVRKGLELMRKEMS
;
A
#
# COMPACT_ATOMS: atom_id res chain seq x y z
N GLU A 1 0.06 26.89 3.97
CA GLU A 1 -1.28 26.60 4.53
C GLU A 1 -1.23 25.23 5.17
N THR A 2 -1.81 25.02 6.35
CA THR A 2 -1.79 23.72 7.03
C THR A 2 -3.15 23.05 6.87
N VAL A 3 -3.21 21.95 6.12
CA VAL A 3 -4.45 21.19 5.90
C VAL A 3 -4.52 20.03 6.91
N TRP A 4 -5.64 19.91 7.61
CA TRP A 4 -5.90 18.79 8.52
C TRP A 4 -6.90 17.83 7.88
N TYR A 5 -6.67 16.53 8.06
CA TYR A 5 -7.60 15.49 7.63
C TYR A 5 -7.95 14.58 8.80
N ILE A 6 -9.11 13.92 8.68
CA ILE A 6 -9.62 12.98 9.69
C ILE A 6 -10.53 11.96 9.02
N TYR A 7 -10.47 10.70 9.44
CA TYR A 7 -11.31 9.65 8.88
C TYR A 7 -12.77 9.75 9.35
N PRO A 8 -13.75 9.31 8.54
CA PRO A 8 -15.16 9.37 8.92
C PRO A 8 -15.51 8.66 10.24
N GLN A 9 -14.84 7.55 10.56
CA GLN A 9 -15.05 6.83 11.83
C GLN A 9 -14.54 7.61 13.05
N ASP A 10 -13.54 8.47 12.87
CA ASP A 10 -12.99 9.31 13.93
C ASP A 10 -13.88 10.53 14.18
N ILE A 11 -14.43 11.13 13.12
CA ILE A 11 -15.47 12.16 13.25
C ILE A 11 -16.64 11.64 14.08
N LEU A 12 -17.08 10.40 13.81
CA LEU A 12 -18.17 9.76 14.56
C LEU A 12 -17.80 9.56 16.04
N ALA A 13 -16.57 9.15 16.34
CA ALA A 13 -16.09 8.97 17.70
C ALA A 13 -16.04 10.31 18.46
N ILE A 14 -15.56 11.38 17.82
CA ILE A 14 -15.56 12.74 18.37
C ILE A 14 -16.99 13.21 18.65
N GLY A 15 -17.91 13.07 17.68
CA GLY A 15 -19.30 13.45 17.85
C GLY A 15 -19.96 12.74 19.04
N ARG A 16 -19.73 11.42 19.19
CA ARG A 16 -20.23 10.64 20.33
C ARG A 16 -19.64 11.08 21.67
N LEU A 17 -18.36 11.44 21.70
CA LEU A 17 -17.71 11.97 22.90
C LEU A 17 -18.42 13.23 23.39
N PHE A 18 -18.66 14.20 22.51
CA PHE A 18 -19.34 15.45 22.88
C PHE A 18 -20.80 15.26 23.26
N LEU A 19 -21.51 14.33 22.61
CA LEU A 19 -22.93 14.07 22.91
C LEU A 19 -23.15 13.29 24.22
N THR A 20 -22.23 12.36 24.56
CA THR A 20 -22.44 11.41 25.66
C THR A 20 -21.49 11.60 26.85
N GLY A 21 -20.43 12.39 26.68
CA GLY A 21 -19.33 12.52 27.64
C GLY A 21 -18.46 11.27 27.77
N LYS A 22 -18.63 10.26 26.91
CA LYS A 22 -17.92 8.98 26.96
C LYS A 22 -17.12 8.75 25.68
N HIS A 23 -15.87 8.32 25.84
CA HIS A 23 -15.01 7.98 24.71
C HIS A 23 -15.44 6.63 24.08
N ASP A 24 -15.95 6.68 22.85
CA ASP A 24 -16.35 5.49 22.10
C ASP A 24 -15.16 4.94 21.30
N THR A 25 -14.76 3.71 21.62
CA THR A 25 -13.66 2.98 20.96
C THR A 25 -14.13 2.01 19.89
N THR A 26 -15.43 2.04 19.55
CA THR A 26 -16.02 1.15 18.55
C THR A 26 -15.48 1.48 17.16
N ARG A 27 -15.01 0.45 16.45
CA ARG A 27 -14.54 0.52 15.07
C ARG A 27 -15.26 -0.49 14.19
N LEU A 28 -15.47 -0.13 12.94
CA LEU A 28 -15.91 -1.03 11.89
C LEU A 28 -14.71 -1.36 11.01
N ILE A 29 -14.30 -2.62 11.02
CA ILE A 29 -13.15 -3.12 10.24
C ILE A 29 -13.65 -4.02 9.12
N ALA A 30 -13.23 -3.75 7.88
CA ALA A 30 -13.49 -4.63 6.76
C ALA A 30 -12.48 -5.78 6.71
N LEU A 31 -12.94 -7.04 6.66
CA LEU A 31 -12.07 -8.18 6.36
C LEU A 31 -12.14 -8.53 4.88
N THR A 32 -11.03 -8.37 4.17
CA THR A 32 -10.92 -8.44 2.71
C THR A 32 -9.78 -9.35 2.26
N GLY A 33 -9.59 -9.49 0.94
CA GLY A 33 -8.51 -10.28 0.35
C GLY A 33 -8.98 -11.59 -0.30
N SER A 34 -8.13 -12.14 -1.17
CA SER A 34 -8.46 -13.35 -1.95
C SER A 34 -8.63 -14.58 -1.07
N GLU A 35 -7.91 -14.65 0.04
CA GLU A 35 -7.85 -15.83 0.93
C GLU A 35 -8.89 -15.83 2.03
N VAL A 36 -9.79 -14.85 2.03
CA VAL A 36 -10.92 -14.77 2.98
C VAL A 36 -12.15 -15.43 2.36
N LYS A 37 -12.65 -16.47 3.03
CA LYS A 37 -13.83 -17.25 2.62
C LYS A 37 -15.10 -16.42 2.66
N ARG A 38 -15.31 -15.67 3.75
CA ARG A 38 -16.49 -14.82 3.93
C ARG A 38 -16.08 -13.40 4.32
N ARG A 39 -15.87 -12.57 3.31
CA ARG A 39 -15.58 -11.13 3.44
C ARG A 39 -16.78 -10.40 4.02
N ARG A 40 -16.55 -9.60 5.07
CA ARG A 40 -17.60 -8.88 5.80
C ARG A 40 -16.99 -7.77 6.67
N TYR A 41 -17.84 -6.89 7.16
CA TYR A 41 -17.47 -5.93 8.19
C TYR A 41 -17.60 -6.54 9.59
N PHE A 42 -16.66 -6.21 10.46
CA PHE A 42 -16.66 -6.59 11.86
C PHE A 42 -16.74 -5.33 12.72
N LYS A 43 -17.74 -5.27 13.61
CA LYS A 43 -17.81 -4.26 14.66
C LYS A 43 -16.92 -4.71 15.81
N THR A 44 -15.87 -3.97 16.08
CA THR A 44 -14.83 -4.29 17.06
C THR A 44 -14.43 -3.05 17.87
N ARG A 45 -13.37 -3.14 18.67
CA ARG A 45 -12.76 -2.01 19.36
C ARG A 45 -11.41 -1.66 18.73
N THR A 46 -10.99 -0.39 18.86
CA THR A 46 -9.63 0.04 18.48
C THR A 46 -8.58 -0.87 19.14
N GLY A 47 -7.60 -1.34 18.37
CA GLY A 47 -6.56 -2.23 18.85
C GLY A 47 -7.01 -3.67 19.12
N ALA A 48 -8.18 -4.08 18.64
CA ALA A 48 -8.60 -5.49 18.73
C ALA A 48 -7.81 -6.39 17.77
N SER A 49 -7.49 -7.60 18.22
CA SER A 49 -6.79 -8.59 17.41
C SER A 49 -7.68 -9.10 16.27
N ILE A 50 -7.06 -9.35 15.11
CA ILE A 50 -7.75 -9.95 13.95
C ILE A 50 -7.98 -11.45 14.10
N ALA A 51 -7.42 -12.10 15.13
CA ALA A 51 -7.47 -13.56 15.31
C ALA A 51 -8.89 -14.14 15.19
N ASN A 52 -9.86 -13.50 15.84
CA ASN A 52 -11.27 -13.93 15.81
C ASN A 52 -11.94 -13.65 14.46
N MET A 53 -11.48 -12.66 13.69
CA MET A 53 -12.01 -12.35 12.37
C MET A 53 -11.59 -13.40 11.34
N VAL A 54 -10.36 -13.92 11.47
CA VAL A 54 -9.75 -14.86 10.52
C VAL A 54 -9.91 -16.32 10.93
N LYS A 55 -10.25 -16.61 12.20
CA LYS A 55 -10.49 -17.98 12.69
C LYS A 55 -11.55 -18.67 11.84
N ASP A 56 -11.18 -19.82 11.27
CA ASP A 56 -12.02 -20.65 10.40
C ASP A 56 -12.63 -19.93 9.18
N ASN A 57 -12.14 -18.72 8.86
CA ASN A 57 -12.67 -17.85 7.80
C ASN A 57 -11.63 -17.53 6.71
N VAL A 58 -10.46 -18.17 6.76
CA VAL A 58 -9.41 -18.06 5.74
C VAL A 58 -9.16 -19.41 5.06
N GLU A 59 -8.60 -19.37 3.87
CA GLU A 59 -8.10 -20.54 3.17
C GLU A 59 -6.94 -21.22 3.92
N LYS A 60 -6.64 -22.48 3.57
CA LYS A 60 -5.48 -23.19 4.11
C LYS A 60 -4.24 -22.84 3.28
N GLY A 61 -3.10 -22.65 3.93
CA GLY A 61 -1.83 -22.39 3.26
C GLY A 61 -0.97 -21.37 3.99
N ASP A 62 0.09 -20.95 3.33
CA ASP A 62 0.93 -19.83 3.76
C ASP A 62 0.25 -18.51 3.33
N LEU A 63 -0.03 -17.65 4.30
CA LEU A 63 -0.89 -16.48 4.14
C LEU A 63 -0.22 -15.24 4.68
N ARG A 64 -0.34 -14.15 3.93
CA ARG A 64 0.04 -12.81 4.36
C ARG A 64 -1.16 -12.11 4.97
N TYR A 65 -1.03 -11.69 6.23
CA TYR A 65 -2.00 -10.83 6.90
C TYR A 65 -1.51 -9.39 6.89
N ILE A 66 -2.40 -8.47 6.55
CA ILE A 66 -2.08 -7.06 6.34
C ILE A 66 -3.07 -6.22 7.13
N SER A 67 -2.58 -5.30 7.95
CA SER A 67 -3.37 -4.20 8.47
C SER A 67 -3.45 -3.12 7.39
N GLY A 68 -4.63 -2.83 6.86
CA GLY A 68 -4.79 -1.95 5.71
C GLY A 68 -4.98 -2.72 4.40
N ASN A 69 -4.76 -2.04 3.27
CA ASN A 69 -4.83 -2.63 1.93
C ASN A 69 -3.46 -3.19 1.52
N VAL A 70 -3.39 -3.80 0.34
CA VAL A 70 -2.16 -4.37 -0.23
C VAL A 70 -1.15 -3.33 -0.75
N LEU A 71 -1.54 -2.07 -0.91
CA LEU A 71 -0.72 -1.01 -1.48
C LEU A 71 0.10 -0.28 -0.41
N THR A 72 -0.51 0.00 0.73
CA THR A 72 0.06 0.85 1.79
C THR A 72 0.01 0.21 3.18
N GLY A 73 -0.54 -1.00 3.29
CA GLY A 73 -0.78 -1.65 4.58
C GLY A 73 0.45 -2.34 5.17
N ASP A 74 0.41 -2.54 6.48
CA ASP A 74 1.50 -3.14 7.25
C ASP A 74 1.35 -4.66 7.36
N LYS A 75 2.47 -5.39 7.28
CA LYS A 75 2.50 -6.80 7.67
C LYS A 75 2.12 -6.96 9.14
N ILE A 76 1.19 -7.86 9.41
CA ILE A 76 0.84 -8.28 10.77
C ILE A 76 0.82 -9.79 10.86
N ASP A 77 0.91 -10.32 12.08
CA ASP A 77 0.67 -11.75 12.33
C ASP A 77 -0.82 -12.09 12.27
N LYS A 78 -1.14 -13.39 12.19
CA LYS A 78 -2.52 -13.90 12.30
C LYS A 78 -3.24 -13.47 13.57
N SER A 79 -2.50 -13.23 14.65
CA SER A 79 -2.99 -12.70 15.93
C SER A 79 -2.70 -11.22 16.14
N GLY A 80 -2.17 -10.54 15.12
CA GLY A 80 -1.86 -9.12 15.15
C GLY A 80 -3.10 -8.23 15.22
N PHE A 81 -2.87 -6.94 15.07
CA PHE A 81 -3.85 -5.89 15.33
C PHE A 81 -3.98 -4.98 14.13
N VAL A 82 -5.16 -4.37 13.96
CA VAL A 82 -5.34 -3.32 12.96
C VAL A 82 -4.71 -2.02 13.49
N GLY A 83 -3.84 -1.43 12.69
CA GLY A 83 -3.14 -0.17 12.97
C GLY A 83 -4.11 1.00 13.14
N PHE A 84 -3.61 2.08 13.74
CA PHE A 84 -4.45 3.20 14.19
C PHE A 84 -5.23 3.88 13.05
N TYR A 85 -4.58 4.12 11.90
CA TYR A 85 -5.18 4.74 10.72
C TYR A 85 -5.87 3.74 9.78
N HIS A 86 -5.82 2.45 10.11
CA HIS A 86 -6.35 1.39 9.26
C HIS A 86 -7.79 1.03 9.66
N SER A 87 -8.66 0.89 8.64
CA SER A 87 -10.06 0.48 8.81
C SER A 87 -10.40 -0.85 8.11
N GLN A 88 -9.37 -1.58 7.71
CA GLN A 88 -9.50 -2.87 7.03
C GLN A 88 -8.34 -3.79 7.39
N ALA A 89 -8.57 -5.10 7.28
CA ALA A 89 -7.57 -6.14 7.35
C ALA A 89 -7.67 -7.00 6.10
N THR A 90 -6.56 -7.18 5.40
CA THR A 90 -6.50 -7.89 4.13
C THR A 90 -5.71 -9.19 4.27
N VAL A 91 -6.18 -10.28 3.66
CA VAL A 91 -5.47 -11.57 3.63
C VAL A 91 -5.24 -12.03 2.19
N ILE A 92 -3.97 -12.20 1.81
CA ILE A 92 -3.52 -12.65 0.48
C ILE A 92 -2.59 -13.88 0.62
N PRO A 93 -2.31 -14.62 -0.46
CA PRO A 93 -1.30 -15.68 -0.43
C PRO A 93 0.09 -15.09 -0.15
N GLU A 94 0.90 -15.80 0.62
CA GLU A 94 2.33 -15.51 0.71
C GLU A 94 3.04 -16.08 -0.54
N GLY A 95 3.97 -15.33 -1.11
CA GLY A 95 4.66 -15.61 -2.36
C GLY A 95 6.02 -16.29 -2.20
N ASN A 96 6.21 -17.11 -1.16
CA ASN A 96 7.50 -17.73 -0.81
C ASN A 96 7.89 -18.91 -1.74
N TYR A 97 8.05 -18.65 -3.04
CA TYR A 97 8.45 -19.64 -4.02
C TYR A 97 9.43 -19.09 -5.06
N TYR A 98 10.21 -19.99 -5.65
CA TYR A 98 11.13 -19.67 -6.74
C TYR A 98 10.47 -19.95 -8.09
N GLU A 99 10.61 -19.02 -9.04
CA GLU A 99 10.21 -19.22 -10.43
C GLU A 99 11.38 -19.71 -11.27
N LEU A 100 11.30 -20.94 -11.77
CA LEU A 100 12.26 -21.46 -12.74
C LEU A 100 12.06 -20.77 -14.10
N PHE A 101 13.13 -20.19 -14.67
CA PHE A 101 13.13 -19.41 -15.92
C PHE A 101 12.22 -18.16 -15.91
N GLY A 102 11.99 -17.55 -14.74
CA GLY A 102 11.05 -16.45 -14.48
C GLY A 102 10.77 -15.47 -15.63
N TRP A 103 11.76 -14.65 -16.02
CA TRP A 103 11.62 -13.63 -17.07
C TRP A 103 11.77 -14.16 -18.49
N ALA A 104 12.35 -15.35 -18.67
CA ALA A 104 12.61 -15.94 -19.97
C ALA A 104 11.36 -16.61 -20.57
N LEU A 105 10.38 -16.94 -19.72
CA LEU A 105 9.11 -17.49 -20.15
C LEU A 105 8.15 -16.39 -20.63
N PRO A 106 7.23 -16.70 -21.57
CA PRO A 106 6.24 -15.74 -22.07
C PRO A 106 5.21 -15.28 -21.03
N GLY A 107 5.29 -15.77 -19.78
CA GLY A 107 4.53 -15.25 -18.63
C GLY A 107 3.02 -15.23 -18.81
N PHE A 108 2.44 -16.23 -19.49
CA PHE A 108 1.00 -16.30 -19.71
C PHE A 108 0.23 -16.20 -18.38
N GLY A 109 -0.59 -15.16 -18.28
CA GLY A 109 -1.43 -14.93 -17.11
C GLY A 109 -0.77 -14.26 -15.92
N LYS A 110 0.49 -13.80 -16.05
CA LYS A 110 1.10 -12.87 -15.09
C LYS A 110 0.50 -11.47 -15.24
N PHE A 111 0.39 -10.77 -14.12
CA PHE A 111 0.04 -9.35 -14.13
C PHE A 111 1.22 -8.54 -14.67
N SER A 112 0.96 -7.70 -15.66
CA SER A 112 1.94 -6.77 -16.22
C SER A 112 1.25 -5.60 -16.87
N ILE A 113 1.75 -4.41 -16.59
CA ILE A 113 1.31 -3.15 -17.21
C ILE A 113 2.13 -2.86 -18.46
N SER A 114 3.38 -3.33 -18.51
CA SER A 114 4.18 -3.32 -19.73
C SER A 114 3.67 -4.37 -20.73
N ARG A 115 3.87 -4.11 -22.03
CA ARG A 115 3.55 -5.05 -23.12
C ARG A 115 4.59 -6.19 -23.28
N THR A 116 5.47 -6.36 -22.30
CA THR A 116 6.47 -7.45 -22.28
C THR A 116 5.82 -8.83 -22.12
N TYR A 117 4.65 -8.88 -21.48
CA TYR A 117 3.85 -10.09 -21.32
C TYR A 117 2.52 -9.95 -22.07
N PRO A 118 1.87 -11.06 -22.48
CA PRO A 118 0.62 -11.06 -23.23
C PRO A 118 -0.61 -10.68 -22.39
N SER A 119 -0.43 -10.08 -21.21
CA SER A 119 -1.53 -9.57 -20.35
C SER A 119 -2.41 -8.56 -21.07
N PHE A 120 -1.84 -7.80 -22.02
CA PHE A 120 -2.57 -6.82 -22.83
C PHE A 120 -3.68 -7.43 -23.71
N LEU A 121 -3.63 -8.74 -23.99
CA LEU A 121 -4.66 -9.45 -24.75
C LEU A 121 -5.93 -9.72 -23.93
N TYR A 122 -5.85 -9.64 -22.60
CA TYR A 122 -6.95 -9.91 -21.68
C TYR A 122 -7.05 -8.81 -20.59
N PRO A 123 -7.48 -7.59 -20.96
CA PRO A 123 -7.49 -6.44 -20.04
C PRO A 123 -8.40 -6.67 -18.81
N ASP A 124 -9.52 -7.38 -18.96
CA ASP A 124 -10.48 -7.64 -17.87
C ASP A 124 -10.14 -8.84 -16.99
N LYS A 125 -8.95 -9.43 -17.16
CA LYS A 125 -8.54 -10.59 -16.39
C LYS A 125 -8.40 -10.22 -14.91
N LYS A 126 -9.04 -11.00 -14.04
CA LYS A 126 -8.86 -10.89 -12.59
C LYS A 126 -7.65 -11.70 -12.16
N TYR A 127 -6.81 -11.11 -11.32
CA TYR A 127 -5.59 -11.72 -10.81
C TYR A 127 -5.74 -12.02 -9.31
N ARG A 128 -5.21 -13.17 -8.89
CA ARG A 128 -4.94 -13.51 -7.49
C ARG A 128 -3.46 -13.29 -7.27
N LEU A 129 -3.09 -12.08 -6.82
CA LEU A 129 -1.72 -11.68 -6.58
C LEU A 129 -1.25 -12.19 -5.21
N ASP A 130 0.06 -12.45 -5.10
CA ASP A 130 0.75 -12.82 -3.87
C ASP A 130 1.86 -11.78 -3.57
N THR A 131 2.71 -12.07 -2.59
CA THR A 131 3.81 -11.17 -2.16
C THR A 131 5.12 -11.36 -2.93
N ASN A 132 5.14 -12.17 -3.99
CA ASN A 132 6.38 -12.44 -4.74
C ASN A 132 6.82 -11.22 -5.57
N LEU A 133 8.12 -10.91 -5.55
CA LEU A 133 8.70 -9.83 -6.35
C LEU A 133 8.79 -10.16 -7.85
N HIS A 134 8.67 -11.44 -8.21
CA HIS A 134 8.88 -11.99 -9.55
C HIS A 134 10.20 -11.52 -10.19
N GLY A 135 11.28 -11.51 -9.38
CA GLY A 135 12.58 -10.98 -9.76
C GLY A 135 13.38 -10.55 -8.53
N GLY A 136 14.35 -9.68 -8.75
CA GLY A 136 15.16 -9.08 -7.68
C GLY A 136 15.33 -7.59 -7.90
N VAL A 137 15.80 -6.91 -6.85
CA VAL A 137 16.09 -5.47 -6.84
C VAL A 137 17.14 -5.13 -7.90
N ARG A 138 16.96 -4.01 -8.59
CA ARG A 138 17.85 -3.51 -9.65
C ARG A 138 18.10 -2.03 -9.47
N ALA A 139 19.10 -1.52 -10.21
CA ALA A 139 19.31 -0.09 -10.30
C ALA A 139 18.04 0.63 -10.78
N TYR A 140 17.77 1.81 -10.23
CA TYR A 140 16.58 2.60 -10.54
C TYR A 140 16.56 3.01 -12.02
N VAL A 141 15.54 2.58 -12.77
CA VAL A 141 15.43 2.80 -14.23
C VAL A 141 14.40 3.85 -14.58
N MET A 142 14.75 4.68 -15.56
CA MET A 142 13.87 5.66 -16.20
C MET A 142 12.90 4.99 -17.16
N THR A 143 11.64 4.80 -16.75
CA THR A 143 10.63 4.17 -17.60
C THR A 143 9.61 5.14 -18.21
N GLY A 144 9.44 6.34 -17.62
CA GLY A 144 8.38 7.29 -18.01
C GLY A 144 6.96 6.73 -17.85
N MET A 145 6.81 5.75 -16.94
CA MET A 145 5.55 5.04 -16.71
C MET A 145 4.82 5.56 -15.47
N PHE A 146 5.51 6.21 -14.53
CA PHE A 146 4.94 6.67 -13.27
C PHE A 146 3.90 7.77 -13.50
N GLU A 147 4.14 8.64 -14.47
CA GLU A 147 3.23 9.72 -14.90
C GLU A 147 1.86 9.20 -15.35
N LYS A 148 1.74 7.92 -15.74
CA LYS A 148 0.46 7.32 -16.16
C LYS A 148 -0.45 6.92 -15.00
N VAL A 149 0.12 6.77 -13.80
CA VAL A 149 -0.60 6.27 -12.61
C VAL A 149 -0.56 7.25 -11.44
N PHE A 150 0.31 8.26 -11.51
CA PHE A 150 0.43 9.26 -10.46
C PHE A 150 -0.77 10.24 -10.51
N PRO A 151 -1.37 10.56 -9.34
CA PRO A 151 -2.65 11.28 -9.31
C PRO A 151 -2.52 12.80 -9.44
N PHE A 152 -1.31 13.37 -9.33
CA PHE A 152 -1.07 14.81 -9.28
C PHE A 152 -0.28 15.32 -10.49
N ASP A 153 -0.35 16.63 -10.71
CA ASP A 153 0.42 17.34 -11.75
C ASP A 153 1.85 17.66 -11.27
N ILE A 154 2.56 16.61 -10.88
CA ILE A 154 3.96 16.62 -10.44
C ILE A 154 4.73 15.65 -11.34
N TYR A 155 6.03 15.84 -11.45
CA TYR A 155 6.91 14.87 -12.12
C TYR A 155 7.42 13.84 -11.09
N PRO A 156 6.71 12.71 -10.85
CA PRO A 156 7.01 11.80 -9.75
C PRO A 156 8.42 11.22 -9.88
N LEU A 157 8.84 10.90 -11.10
CA LEU A 157 10.13 10.31 -11.34
C LEU A 157 11.29 11.28 -11.02
N GLN A 158 11.11 12.56 -11.36
CA GLN A 158 12.08 13.64 -11.11
C GLN A 158 12.12 13.93 -9.61
N LEU A 159 10.96 13.93 -8.94
CA LEU A 159 10.88 14.13 -7.50
C LEU A 159 11.57 12.99 -6.74
N ILE A 160 11.33 11.73 -7.11
CA ILE A 160 12.03 10.57 -6.50
C ILE A 160 13.55 10.71 -6.68
N LYS A 161 14.02 11.16 -7.86
CA LYS A 161 15.45 11.39 -8.09
C LYS A 161 16.00 12.50 -7.21
N ALA A 162 15.30 13.62 -7.10
CA ALA A 162 15.70 14.73 -6.23
C ALA A 162 15.86 14.24 -4.79
N ILE A 163 14.90 13.44 -4.30
CA ILE A 163 14.96 12.80 -2.98
C ILE A 163 16.17 11.88 -2.84
N LEU A 164 16.46 11.03 -3.83
CA LEU A 164 17.59 10.10 -3.80
C LEU A 164 18.96 10.79 -3.77
N VAL A 165 19.08 11.97 -4.37
CA VAL A 165 20.32 12.77 -4.35
C VAL A 165 20.32 13.83 -3.24
N GLU A 166 19.28 13.85 -2.41
CA GLU A 166 19.09 14.80 -1.31
C GLU A 166 19.13 16.29 -1.75
N ASP A 167 18.67 16.58 -2.98
CA ASP A 167 18.59 17.94 -3.52
C ASP A 167 17.30 18.64 -3.05
N ILE A 168 17.43 19.36 -1.93
CA ILE A 168 16.32 20.04 -1.23
C ILE A 168 15.66 21.09 -2.13
N ASP A 169 16.44 21.94 -2.78
CA ASP A 169 15.93 23.01 -3.65
C ASP A 169 15.09 22.41 -4.79
N LEU A 170 15.57 21.33 -5.39
CA LEU A 170 14.83 20.64 -6.45
C LEU A 170 13.57 19.94 -5.92
N MET A 171 13.63 19.33 -4.73
CA MET A 171 12.46 18.73 -4.09
C MET A 171 11.34 19.75 -3.85
N GLU A 172 11.67 20.95 -3.37
CA GLU A 172 10.71 22.03 -3.17
C GLU A 172 10.08 22.47 -4.49
N ASN A 173 10.91 22.72 -5.51
CA ASN A 173 10.45 23.14 -6.83
C ASN A 173 9.56 22.10 -7.52
N LEU A 174 9.71 20.82 -7.16
CA LEU A 174 8.89 19.72 -7.68
C LEU A 174 7.66 19.41 -6.82
N GLY A 175 7.40 20.17 -5.75
CA GLY A 175 6.16 20.06 -4.98
C GLY A 175 6.17 18.96 -3.90
N ILE A 176 7.31 18.69 -3.25
CA ILE A 176 7.40 17.67 -2.19
C ILE A 176 6.39 17.88 -1.03
N TYR A 177 5.96 19.11 -0.79
CA TYR A 177 4.99 19.44 0.27
C TYR A 177 3.55 19.04 -0.04
N GLU A 178 3.25 18.71 -1.30
CA GLU A 178 1.90 18.39 -1.76
C GLU A 178 1.59 16.90 -1.71
N ILE A 179 2.57 16.07 -1.35
CA ILE A 179 2.50 14.61 -1.45
C ILE A 179 2.75 13.93 -0.12
N ASP A 180 2.26 12.70 0.02
CA ASP A 180 2.66 11.73 1.03
C ASP A 180 3.19 10.47 0.34
N SER A 181 3.87 9.63 1.11
CA SER A 181 4.36 8.31 0.70
C SER A 181 3.30 7.46 0.02
N GLU A 182 2.06 7.45 0.52
CA GLU A 182 0.96 6.63 -0.02
C GLU A 182 0.53 7.00 -1.45
N ASP A 183 0.76 8.24 -1.89
CA ASP A 183 0.43 8.69 -3.25
C ASP A 183 1.28 7.97 -4.31
N PHE A 184 2.44 7.44 -3.91
CA PHE A 184 3.36 6.70 -4.76
C PHE A 184 3.09 5.18 -4.78
N ALA A 185 2.08 4.69 -4.05
CA ALA A 185 1.87 3.25 -3.92
C ALA A 185 1.59 2.56 -5.28
N LEU A 186 0.87 3.23 -6.19
CA LEU A 186 0.69 2.71 -7.55
C LEU A 186 1.97 2.77 -8.38
N CYS A 187 2.79 3.81 -8.22
CA CYS A 187 4.09 3.90 -8.89
C CYS A 187 4.98 2.72 -8.49
N GLU A 188 4.96 2.33 -7.23
CA GLU A 188 5.72 1.20 -6.70
C GLU A 188 5.25 -0.14 -7.29
N VAL A 189 3.94 -0.36 -7.41
CA VAL A 189 3.37 -1.57 -8.05
C VAL A 189 3.86 -1.75 -9.48
N ILE A 190 4.06 -0.64 -10.21
CA ILE A 190 4.47 -0.67 -11.62
C ILE A 190 5.99 -0.58 -11.81
N ASP A 191 6.77 -0.39 -10.74
CA ASP A 191 8.22 -0.26 -10.82
C ASP A 191 8.87 -1.58 -11.25
N THR A 192 9.68 -1.47 -12.29
CA THR A 192 10.48 -2.58 -12.82
C THR A 192 11.73 -2.83 -11.99
N SER A 193 12.15 -1.85 -11.18
CA SER A 193 13.40 -1.88 -10.40
C SER A 193 13.22 -2.51 -9.02
N LYS A 194 11.96 -2.70 -8.58
CA LYS A 194 11.57 -3.26 -7.27
C LYS A 194 12.08 -2.41 -6.11
N THR A 195 11.92 -1.11 -6.27
CA THR A 195 12.31 -0.08 -5.31
C THR A 195 11.16 0.17 -4.34
N GLU A 196 11.47 0.31 -3.05
CA GLU A 196 10.52 0.76 -2.02
C GLU A 196 10.31 2.28 -2.14
N ILE A 197 9.55 2.72 -3.15
CA ILE A 197 9.38 4.15 -3.49
C ILE A 197 8.68 4.89 -2.34
N GLN A 198 7.67 4.28 -1.72
CA GLN A 198 6.97 4.88 -0.58
C GLN A 198 7.93 5.18 0.58
N GLU A 199 8.91 4.30 0.82
CA GLU A 199 9.94 4.51 1.84
C GLU A 199 10.92 5.63 1.46
N ILE A 200 11.33 5.71 0.19
CA ILE A 200 12.16 6.82 -0.32
C ILE A 200 11.45 8.15 -0.10
N VAL A 201 10.17 8.24 -0.48
CA VAL A 201 9.38 9.47 -0.33
C VAL A 201 9.23 9.86 1.13
N ARG A 202 8.98 8.89 2.01
CA ARG A 202 8.94 9.12 3.46
C ARG A 202 10.26 9.72 3.99
N LYS A 203 11.40 9.19 3.55
CA LYS A 203 12.73 9.73 3.90
C LYS A 203 12.92 11.15 3.38
N GLY A 204 12.47 11.44 2.15
CA GLY A 204 12.47 12.81 1.61
C GLY A 204 11.67 13.78 2.46
N LEU A 205 10.45 13.41 2.85
CA LEU A 205 9.61 14.24 3.74
C LEU A 205 10.26 14.45 5.12
N GLU A 206 10.91 13.43 5.68
CA GLU A 206 11.66 13.55 6.94
C GLU A 206 12.87 14.47 6.82
N LEU A 207 13.59 14.41 5.70
CA LEU A 207 14.70 15.32 5.39
C LEU A 207 14.22 16.77 5.33
N MET A 208 13.15 17.05 4.58
CA MET A 208 12.56 18.40 4.50
C MET A 208 12.19 18.94 5.88
N ARG A 209 11.57 18.11 6.73
CA ARG A 209 11.21 18.49 8.10
C ARG A 209 12.42 18.84 8.94
N LYS A 210 13.52 18.10 8.80
CA LYS A 210 14.75 18.31 9.56
C LYS A 210 15.42 19.62 9.16
N GLU A 211 15.46 19.96 7.89
CA GLU A 211 16.12 21.18 7.38
C GLU A 211 15.31 22.45 7.66
N MET A 212 13.99 22.33 7.82
CA MET A 212 13.10 23.43 8.19
C MET A 212 12.92 23.62 9.71
N SER A 213 13.47 22.73 10.54
CA SER A 213 13.38 22.79 12.01
C SER A 213 14.57 23.51 12.62
#